data_AF-A0A3N5R1D6-F1
#
_entry.id   AF-A0A3N5R1D6-F1
#
_cell.length_a   1.000
_cell.length_b   1.000
_cell.length_c   1.000
_cell.angle_alpha   90.00
_cell.angle_beta   90.00
_cell.angle_gamma   90.00
#
_symmetry.space_group_name_H-M   'P 1'
#
loop_
_entity.id
_entity.type
_entity.pdbx_description
1 polymer ?
#
loop_
_entity_poly.entity_id
_entity_poly.type
_entity_poly.pdbx_seq_one_letter_code
_entity_poly.pdbx_strand_id
1 'polypeptide(L)'
;MNNDGMAPLKRFRACTGLDFMVDQHIHSEWTDGKGSIDQIQQCAKEAGLNRIAITDHVRRTSTYWEAYLRATHALTDQSGLSVLAGFEAKIVDYDGNLDIAADCAREADFLIGSVHSLPGPQGFMQPHQVPHEILEKKEYELSLALIRSRQAPVLGHPGGMSLAVLGKFNKDYMEEIIQTCASQDVAFEINAKYHEPLLEWLLEKLFQYNPPVSLGSDAHDPIEIGKCAALMKKRWKNHEKA
;
A
#
# COMPACT_ATOMS: atom_id res chain seq x y z
N MET A 1 2.68 21.34 -0.85
CA MET A 1 3.41 21.29 0.43
C MET A 1 4.37 20.13 0.29
N ASN A 2 5.68 20.39 0.38
CA ASN A 2 6.69 19.36 0.16
C ASN A 2 6.66 18.37 1.32
N ASN A 3 6.50 17.09 1.00
CA ASN A 3 6.47 15.98 1.94
C ASN A 3 7.91 15.59 2.30
N ASP A 4 8.70 16.55 2.82
CA ASP A 4 10.15 16.43 3.05
C ASP A 4 10.52 15.49 4.23
N GLY A 5 9.54 14.84 4.86
CA GLY A 5 9.74 13.93 6.01
C GLY A 5 9.86 12.45 5.67
N MET A 6 9.33 12.00 4.53
CA MET A 6 9.37 10.58 4.14
C MET A 6 10.57 10.32 3.25
N ALA A 7 11.45 9.39 3.64
CA ALA A 7 12.54 8.95 2.78
C ALA A 7 11.95 8.48 1.42
N PRO A 8 12.48 8.93 0.27
CA PRO A 8 11.93 8.59 -1.01
C PRO A 8 11.95 7.07 -1.22
N LEU A 9 10.81 6.51 -1.64
CA LEU A 9 10.70 5.10 -1.95
C LEU A 9 11.60 4.73 -3.12
N LYS A 10 12.18 3.53 -3.05
CA LYS A 10 13.23 3.13 -3.98
C LYS A 10 12.61 2.67 -5.29
N ARG A 11 13.21 3.09 -6.41
CA ARG A 11 12.90 2.54 -7.73
C ARG A 11 13.25 1.06 -7.80
N PHE A 12 12.39 0.28 -8.45
CA PHE A 12 12.46 -1.18 -8.44
C PHE A 12 13.83 -1.75 -8.82
N ARG A 13 14.49 -1.23 -9.87
CA ARG A 13 15.83 -1.70 -10.29
C ARG A 13 16.95 -1.37 -9.30
N ALA A 14 16.72 -0.42 -8.40
CA ALA A 14 17.67 -0.08 -7.36
C ALA A 14 17.46 -0.91 -6.09
N CYS A 15 16.35 -1.65 -5.97
CA CYS A 15 16.08 -2.52 -4.83
C CYS A 15 17.11 -3.65 -4.70
N THR A 16 17.38 -3.99 -3.45
CA THR A 16 18.25 -5.07 -3.01
C THR A 16 17.44 -6.01 -2.12
N GLY A 17 18.00 -7.18 -1.78
CA GLY A 17 17.35 -8.12 -0.88
C GLY A 17 16.87 -7.50 0.45
N LEU A 18 17.59 -6.51 0.98
CA LEU A 18 17.20 -5.81 2.21
C LEU A 18 15.98 -4.90 2.03
N ASP A 19 15.80 -4.32 0.84
CA ASP A 19 14.64 -3.48 0.51
C ASP A 19 13.35 -4.32 0.41
N PHE A 20 13.46 -5.64 0.34
CA PHE A 20 12.33 -6.57 0.36
C PHE A 20 12.08 -7.22 1.72
N MET A 21 12.90 -6.93 2.74
CA MET A 21 12.68 -7.38 4.12
C MET A 21 11.80 -6.39 4.89
N VAL A 22 10.73 -5.91 4.25
CA VAL A 22 9.81 -4.91 4.78
C VAL A 22 8.36 -5.37 4.67
N ASP A 23 7.49 -4.77 5.48
CA ASP A 23 6.04 -4.87 5.33
C ASP A 23 5.38 -3.53 5.70
N GLN A 24 4.91 -2.81 4.68
CA GLN A 24 4.53 -1.41 4.78
C GLN A 24 3.01 -1.20 4.69
N HIS A 25 2.23 -2.27 4.76
CA HIS A 25 0.77 -2.21 4.75
C HIS A 25 0.21 -3.22 5.76
N ILE A 26 -0.01 -2.74 6.99
CA ILE A 26 -0.42 -3.56 8.14
C ILE A 26 -1.49 -2.82 8.92
N HIS A 27 -2.57 -3.52 9.28
CA HIS A 27 -3.71 -2.99 10.02
C HIS A 27 -3.67 -3.46 11.48
N SER A 28 -4.08 -2.61 12.40
CA SER A 28 -4.09 -2.91 13.83
C SER A 28 -5.49 -2.81 14.42
N GLU A 29 -5.62 -3.15 15.70
CA GLU A 29 -6.87 -3.02 16.45
C GLU A 29 -7.37 -1.58 16.61
N TRP A 30 -6.59 -0.58 16.20
CA TRP A 30 -7.06 0.81 16.11
C TRP A 30 -8.14 0.99 15.03
N THR A 31 -8.17 0.11 14.02
CA THR A 31 -9.21 0.09 12.99
C THR A 31 -9.81 -1.30 12.81
N ASP A 32 -9.38 -2.09 11.83
CA ASP A 32 -9.96 -3.38 11.47
C ASP A 32 -8.99 -4.57 11.52
N GLY A 33 -7.76 -4.33 11.97
CA GLY A 33 -6.83 -5.38 12.35
C GLY A 33 -7.19 -6.04 13.68
N LYS A 34 -6.63 -7.23 13.92
CA LYS A 34 -6.82 -8.00 15.16
C LYS A 34 -5.69 -7.84 16.18
N GLY A 35 -4.55 -7.33 15.75
CA GLY A 35 -3.35 -7.24 16.56
C GLY A 35 -3.17 -5.86 17.18
N SER A 36 -2.67 -5.83 18.41
CA SER A 36 -2.13 -4.59 18.98
C SER A 36 -0.82 -4.20 18.27
N ILE A 37 -0.43 -2.93 18.37
CA ILE A 37 0.83 -2.44 17.80
C ILE A 37 2.07 -3.16 18.35
N ASP A 38 2.05 -3.60 19.62
CA ASP A 38 3.11 -4.41 20.23
C ASP A 38 3.16 -5.82 19.62
N GLN A 39 2.00 -6.46 19.40
CA GLN A 39 1.92 -7.77 18.75
C GLN A 39 2.42 -7.70 17.31
N ILE A 40 2.04 -6.66 16.58
CA ILE A 40 2.54 -6.39 15.22
C ILE A 40 4.07 -6.26 15.22
N GLN A 41 4.63 -5.47 16.15
CA GLN A 41 6.08 -5.31 16.28
C GLN A 41 6.76 -6.66 16.56
N GLN A 42 6.20 -7.47 17.46
CA GLN A 42 6.75 -8.79 17.80
C GLN A 42 6.71 -9.75 16.60
N CYS A 43 5.59 -9.85 15.89
CA CYS A 43 5.48 -10.70 14.70
C CYS A 43 6.42 -10.24 13.57
N ALA A 44 6.60 -8.93 13.38
CA ALA A 44 7.55 -8.39 12.42
C ALA A 44 9.01 -8.78 12.73
N LYS A 45 9.39 -8.79 14.01
CA LYS A 45 10.70 -9.27 14.47
C LYS A 45 10.89 -10.76 14.18
N GLU A 46 9.89 -11.57 14.49
CA GLU A 46 9.90 -13.02 14.24
C GLU A 46 9.96 -13.35 12.74
N ALA A 47 9.33 -12.53 11.90
CA ALA A 47 9.41 -12.61 10.44
C ALA A 47 10.77 -12.14 9.88
N GLY A 48 11.64 -11.56 10.71
CA GLY A 48 12.96 -11.08 10.32
C GLY A 48 12.93 -9.84 9.43
N LEU A 49 11.90 -8.99 9.60
CA LEU A 49 11.78 -7.72 8.88
C LEU A 49 12.72 -6.67 9.47
N ASN A 50 13.24 -5.77 8.64
CA ASN A 50 14.05 -4.64 9.08
C ASN A 50 13.24 -3.34 9.22
N ARG A 51 12.06 -3.27 8.59
CA ARG A 51 11.16 -2.13 8.65
C ARG A 51 9.72 -2.56 8.46
N ILE A 52 8.81 -1.95 9.20
CA ILE A 52 7.37 -2.05 8.96
C ILE A 52 6.71 -0.67 8.94
N ALA A 53 5.55 -0.57 8.31
CA ALA A 53 4.62 0.52 8.51
C ALA A 53 3.27 -0.05 8.97
N ILE A 54 2.76 0.47 10.08
CA ILE A 54 1.39 0.23 10.50
C ILE A 54 0.59 1.34 9.82
N THR A 55 -0.44 0.98 9.04
CA THR A 55 -1.14 1.88 8.12
C THR A 55 -2.65 1.74 8.25
N ASP A 56 -3.13 1.96 9.46
CA ASP A 56 -4.55 1.85 9.78
C ASP A 56 -5.43 2.74 8.89
N HIS A 57 -6.66 2.29 8.63
CA HIS A 57 -7.61 3.03 7.80
C HIS A 57 -8.00 4.37 8.40
N VAL A 58 -7.86 5.45 7.64
CA VAL A 58 -8.22 6.80 8.09
C VAL A 58 -9.36 7.41 7.28
N ARG A 59 -10.12 8.30 7.93
CA ARG A 59 -11.14 9.17 7.33
C ARG A 59 -10.88 10.63 7.70
N ARG A 60 -11.46 11.57 6.96
CA ARG A 60 -11.49 13.00 7.37
C ARG A 60 -12.08 13.21 8.77
N THR A 61 -12.97 12.32 9.18
CA THR A 61 -13.67 12.36 10.47
C THR A 61 -13.00 11.52 11.56
N SER A 62 -11.89 10.84 11.27
CA SER A 62 -11.19 10.04 12.28
C SER A 62 -10.64 10.93 13.39
N THR A 63 -10.88 10.55 14.64
CA THR A 63 -10.40 11.29 15.83
C THR A 63 -9.32 10.54 16.61
N TYR A 64 -9.03 9.29 16.25
CA TYR A 64 -8.08 8.43 16.96
C TYR A 64 -6.61 8.70 16.57
N TRP A 65 -6.38 9.33 15.40
CA TRP A 65 -5.10 9.32 14.70
C TRP A 65 -3.94 9.89 15.54
N GLU A 66 -4.15 10.96 16.32
CA GLU A 66 -3.10 11.51 17.19
C GLU A 66 -2.66 10.53 18.28
N ALA A 67 -3.64 9.86 18.91
CA ALA A 67 -3.35 8.88 19.97
C ALA A 67 -2.63 7.66 19.39
N TYR A 68 -3.04 7.25 18.19
CA TYR A 68 -2.41 6.18 17.44
C TYR A 68 -0.95 6.50 17.03
N LEU A 69 -0.69 7.68 16.47
CA LEU A 69 0.67 8.09 16.11
C LEU A 69 1.55 8.12 17.36
N ARG A 70 1.09 8.75 18.46
CA ARG A 70 1.81 8.77 19.74
C ARG A 70 2.10 7.37 20.28
N ALA A 71 1.13 6.45 20.22
CA ALA A 71 1.30 5.09 20.70
C ALA A 71 2.33 4.32 19.84
N THR A 72 2.24 4.43 18.52
CA THR A 72 3.17 3.78 17.59
C THR A 72 4.59 4.35 17.71
N HIS A 73 4.75 5.67 17.85
CA HIS A 73 6.04 6.33 18.07
C HIS A 73 6.66 6.03 19.43
N ALA A 74 5.85 5.67 20.43
CA ALA A 74 6.33 5.25 21.74
C ALA A 74 6.89 3.81 21.76
N LEU A 75 6.71 3.04 20.68
CA LEU A 75 7.28 1.70 20.57
C LEU A 75 8.80 1.78 20.62
N THR A 76 9.39 1.15 21.62
CA THR A 76 10.84 1.00 21.71
C THR A 76 11.27 -0.29 21.03
N ASP A 77 12.37 -0.26 20.28
CA ASP A 77 12.99 -1.47 19.77
C ASP A 77 14.51 -1.47 19.95
N GLN A 78 15.05 -2.61 20.40
CA GLN A 78 16.49 -2.86 20.51
C GLN A 78 16.99 -3.84 19.43
N SER A 79 16.09 -4.45 18.64
CA SER A 79 16.46 -5.40 17.59
C SER A 79 16.92 -4.76 16.28
N GLY A 80 16.63 -3.46 16.09
CA GLY A 80 16.94 -2.71 14.88
C GLY A 80 15.78 -2.64 13.87
N LEU A 81 14.57 -3.09 14.24
CA LEU A 81 13.35 -2.94 13.47
C LEU A 81 12.90 -1.48 13.49
N SER A 82 12.78 -0.87 12.32
CA SER A 82 12.16 0.45 12.16
C SER A 82 10.63 0.32 12.05
N VAL A 83 9.88 1.02 12.87
CA VAL A 83 8.41 1.06 12.81
C VAL A 83 7.96 2.44 12.39
N LEU A 84 7.16 2.52 11.32
CA LEU A 84 6.53 3.75 10.84
C LEU A 84 5.05 3.76 11.23
N ALA A 85 4.55 4.93 11.66
CA ALA A 85 3.15 5.16 11.95
C ALA A 85 2.50 5.88 10.76
N GLY A 86 1.53 5.25 10.13
CA GLY A 86 0.99 5.73 8.87
C GLY A 86 -0.50 5.45 8.73
N PHE A 87 -1.02 5.74 7.54
CA PHE A 87 -2.43 5.53 7.23
C PHE A 87 -2.65 5.00 5.82
N GLU A 88 -3.70 4.22 5.66
CA GLU A 88 -4.31 3.95 4.36
C GLU A 88 -5.57 4.80 4.22
N ALA A 89 -5.55 5.72 3.24
CA ALA A 89 -6.64 6.65 2.97
C ALA A 89 -7.37 6.25 1.67
N LYS A 90 -8.70 6.24 1.74
CA LYS A 90 -9.55 5.95 0.58
C LYS A 90 -9.52 7.11 -0.42
N ILE A 91 -9.39 6.80 -1.71
CA ILE A 91 -9.59 7.77 -2.80
C ILE A 91 -11.08 8.07 -2.93
N VAL A 92 -11.46 9.36 -2.88
CA VAL A 92 -12.88 9.78 -2.82
C VAL A 92 -13.46 10.25 -4.14
N ASP A 93 -12.63 10.65 -5.10
CA ASP A 93 -13.06 11.19 -6.38
C ASP A 93 -11.99 11.03 -7.48
N TYR A 94 -12.36 11.40 -8.71
CA TYR A 94 -11.51 11.35 -9.89
C TYR A 94 -10.54 12.54 -10.01
N ASP A 95 -10.47 13.41 -9.00
CA ASP A 95 -9.42 14.42 -8.85
C ASP A 95 -8.27 13.90 -7.97
N GLY A 96 -8.40 12.67 -7.44
CA GLY A 96 -7.40 12.00 -6.62
C GLY A 96 -7.43 12.43 -5.15
N ASN A 97 -8.51 13.07 -4.70
CA ASN A 97 -8.64 13.46 -3.30
C ASN A 97 -8.73 12.24 -2.39
N LEU A 98 -8.16 12.38 -1.19
CA LEU A 98 -8.17 11.34 -0.16
C LEU A 98 -9.16 11.67 0.96
N ASP A 99 -9.79 10.64 1.52
CA ASP A 99 -10.60 10.69 2.74
C ASP A 99 -9.69 10.83 3.98
N ILE A 100 -8.91 11.90 4.06
CA ILE A 100 -8.00 12.16 5.19
C ILE A 100 -7.97 13.66 5.51
N ALA A 101 -7.83 14.02 6.79
CA ALA A 101 -7.65 15.39 7.21
C ALA A 101 -6.21 15.87 6.89
N ALA A 102 -6.04 17.12 6.50
CA ALA A 102 -4.73 17.65 6.07
C ALA A 102 -3.65 17.56 7.16
N ASP A 103 -4.03 17.80 8.42
CA ASP A 103 -3.10 17.71 9.55
C ASP A 103 -2.67 16.26 9.81
N CYS A 104 -3.63 15.32 9.74
CA CYS A 104 -3.36 13.89 9.83
C CYS A 104 -2.43 13.40 8.71
N ALA A 105 -2.66 13.83 7.46
CA ALA A 105 -1.78 13.49 6.34
C ALA A 105 -0.35 14.03 6.51
N ARG A 106 -0.21 15.23 7.10
CA ARG A 106 1.09 15.88 7.32
C ARG A 106 1.92 15.22 8.42
N GLU A 107 1.26 14.64 9.42
CA GLU A 107 1.94 14.01 10.58
C GLU A 107 2.22 12.52 10.40
N ALA A 108 1.70 11.90 9.33
CA ALA A 108 1.95 10.50 9.02
C ALA A 108 3.39 10.26 8.53
N ASP A 109 4.04 9.22 9.04
CA ASP A 109 5.35 8.77 8.53
C ASP A 109 5.23 8.07 7.18
N PHE A 110 4.05 7.49 6.91
CA PHE A 110 3.76 6.72 5.70
C PHE A 110 2.29 6.89 5.32
N LEU A 111 2.01 7.14 4.04
CA LEU A 111 0.65 7.35 3.55
C LEU A 111 0.41 6.55 2.28
N ILE A 112 -0.66 5.75 2.30
CA ILE A 112 -1.13 4.95 1.19
C ILE A 112 -2.48 5.51 0.74
N GLY A 113 -2.64 5.70 -0.57
CA GLY A 113 -3.95 5.98 -1.16
C GLY A 113 -4.47 4.74 -1.89
N SER A 114 -5.70 4.33 -1.59
CA SER A 114 -6.26 3.07 -2.12
C SER A 114 -7.68 3.23 -2.64
N VAL A 115 -8.04 2.40 -3.62
CA VAL A 115 -9.42 2.29 -4.12
C VAL A 115 -10.15 1.18 -3.35
N HIS A 116 -11.04 1.55 -2.42
CA HIS A 116 -11.87 0.56 -1.69
C HIS A 116 -13.33 0.54 -2.14
N SER A 117 -13.79 1.61 -2.78
CA SER A 117 -15.16 1.77 -3.26
C SER A 117 -15.19 2.83 -4.36
N LEU A 118 -16.27 2.88 -5.12
CA LEU A 118 -16.40 3.78 -6.26
C LEU A 118 -17.31 4.96 -5.95
N PRO A 119 -16.94 6.21 -6.28
CA PRO A 119 -17.84 7.34 -6.16
C PRO A 119 -19.01 7.19 -7.13
N GLY A 120 -20.22 7.49 -6.67
CA GLY A 120 -21.45 7.40 -7.42
C GLY A 120 -22.46 8.50 -7.05
N PRO A 121 -23.62 8.56 -7.74
CA PRO A 121 -24.57 9.65 -7.58
C PRO A 121 -25.16 9.81 -6.17
N GLN A 122 -25.16 8.72 -5.38
CA GLN A 122 -25.75 8.66 -4.04
C GLN A 122 -24.69 8.39 -2.95
N GLY A 123 -23.42 8.72 -3.22
CA GLY A 123 -22.30 8.43 -2.34
C GLY A 123 -21.41 7.31 -2.88
N PHE A 124 -20.82 6.51 -2.00
CA PHE A 124 -19.90 5.44 -2.40
C PHE A 124 -20.65 4.14 -2.69
N MET A 125 -20.33 3.53 -3.82
CA MET A 125 -20.80 2.20 -4.21
C MET A 125 -19.75 1.17 -3.83
N GLN A 126 -20.18 0.15 -3.10
CA GLN A 126 -19.35 -1.02 -2.82
C GLN A 126 -19.09 -1.80 -4.11
N PRO A 127 -17.95 -2.50 -4.21
CA PRO A 127 -17.55 -3.18 -5.45
C PRO A 127 -18.61 -4.15 -5.98
N HIS A 128 -19.27 -4.88 -5.08
CA HIS A 128 -20.33 -5.85 -5.40
C HIS A 128 -21.64 -5.20 -5.91
N GLN A 129 -21.77 -3.87 -5.84
CA GLN A 129 -22.93 -3.10 -6.32
C GLN A 129 -22.70 -2.55 -7.73
N VAL A 130 -21.48 -2.65 -8.25
CA VAL A 130 -21.07 -2.05 -9.51
C VAL A 130 -21.04 -3.12 -10.59
N PRO A 131 -21.61 -2.86 -11.80
CA PRO A 131 -21.52 -3.80 -12.91
C PRO A 131 -20.07 -4.18 -13.21
N HIS A 132 -19.83 -5.48 -13.38
CA HIS A 132 -18.48 -6.01 -13.59
C HIS A 132 -17.79 -5.38 -14.81
N GLU A 133 -18.53 -5.01 -15.86
CA GLU A 133 -17.95 -4.43 -17.08
C GLU A 133 -17.31 -3.05 -16.86
N ILE A 134 -17.72 -2.33 -15.81
CA ILE A 134 -17.21 -0.98 -15.53
C ILE A 134 -16.32 -0.90 -14.29
N LEU A 135 -16.32 -1.94 -13.45
CA LEU A 135 -15.59 -1.96 -12.17
C LEU A 135 -14.09 -1.75 -12.38
N GLU A 136 -13.47 -2.58 -13.24
CA GLU A 136 -12.03 -2.52 -13.53
C GLU A 136 -11.63 -1.15 -14.10
N LYS A 137 -12.44 -0.62 -15.03
CA LYS A 137 -12.18 0.69 -15.65
C LYS A 137 -12.24 1.83 -14.63
N LYS A 138 -13.22 1.81 -13.73
CA LYS A 138 -13.39 2.84 -12.71
C LYS A 138 -12.29 2.80 -11.66
N GLU A 139 -11.85 1.62 -11.26
CA GLU A 139 -10.70 1.44 -10.38
C GLU A 139 -9.41 1.97 -11.00
N TYR A 140 -9.19 1.65 -12.28
CA TYR A 140 -8.08 2.17 -13.06
C TYR A 140 -8.10 3.70 -13.13
N GLU A 141 -9.24 4.31 -13.44
CA GLU A 141 -9.39 5.77 -13.51
C GLU A 141 -9.07 6.46 -12.18
N LEU A 142 -9.54 5.90 -11.05
CA LEU A 142 -9.23 6.42 -9.70
C LEU A 142 -7.75 6.23 -9.34
N SER A 143 -7.16 5.09 -9.73
CA SER A 143 -5.74 4.83 -9.52
C SER A 143 -4.89 5.89 -10.23
N LEU A 144 -5.20 6.20 -11.49
CA LEU A 144 -4.52 7.26 -12.23
C LEU A 144 -4.76 8.64 -11.63
N ALA A 145 -5.96 8.91 -11.11
CA ALA A 145 -6.27 10.17 -10.43
C ALA A 145 -5.39 10.38 -9.19
N LEU A 146 -5.24 9.36 -8.34
CA LEU A 146 -4.32 9.43 -7.20
C LEU A 146 -2.89 9.73 -7.67
N ILE A 147 -2.39 8.96 -8.64
CA ILE A 147 -1.00 9.10 -9.10
C ILE A 147 -0.73 10.51 -9.64
N ARG A 148 -1.66 11.06 -10.43
CA ARG A 148 -1.54 12.39 -11.04
C ARG A 148 -1.66 13.52 -10.02
N SER A 149 -2.51 13.35 -9.00
CA SER A 149 -2.69 14.34 -7.94
C SER A 149 -1.53 14.35 -6.94
N ARG A 150 -0.80 13.23 -6.81
CA ARG A 150 0.30 13.03 -5.85
C ARG A 150 -0.09 13.31 -4.40
N GLN A 151 -1.36 13.07 -4.04
CA GLN A 151 -1.84 13.27 -2.66
C GLN A 151 -1.31 12.21 -1.68
N ALA A 152 -0.89 11.05 -2.17
CA ALA A 152 -0.14 10.06 -1.40
C ALA A 152 1.12 9.63 -2.18
N PRO A 153 2.20 9.28 -1.48
CA PRO A 153 3.41 8.75 -2.09
C PRO A 153 3.27 7.30 -2.56
N VAL A 154 2.24 6.57 -2.12
CA VAL A 154 1.98 5.16 -2.49
C VAL A 154 0.56 5.02 -3.01
N LEU A 155 0.41 4.37 -4.17
CA LEU A 155 -0.86 3.78 -4.59
C LEU A 155 -0.95 2.35 -4.05
N GLY A 156 -1.87 2.12 -3.11
CA GLY A 156 -2.12 0.82 -2.47
C GLY A 156 -2.79 -0.16 -3.42
N HIS A 157 -2.37 -1.43 -3.31
CA HIS A 157 -2.85 -2.61 -4.04
C HIS A 157 -3.58 -2.33 -5.37
N PRO A 158 -2.91 -1.76 -6.39
CA PRO A 158 -3.58 -1.42 -7.65
C PRO A 158 -4.36 -2.59 -8.27
N GLY A 159 -5.66 -2.41 -8.52
CA GLY A 159 -6.52 -3.48 -9.03
C GLY A 159 -7.05 -4.43 -7.94
N GLY A 160 -6.67 -4.26 -6.67
CA GLY A 160 -7.03 -5.13 -5.55
C GLY A 160 -8.54 -5.25 -5.33
N MET A 161 -9.30 -4.17 -5.56
CA MET A 161 -10.76 -4.19 -5.46
C MET A 161 -11.36 -5.11 -6.53
N SER A 162 -10.96 -4.97 -7.79
CA SER A 162 -11.43 -5.81 -8.88
C SER A 162 -10.90 -7.24 -8.77
N LEU A 163 -9.65 -7.44 -8.34
CA LEU A 163 -9.06 -8.75 -8.14
C LEU A 163 -9.83 -9.55 -7.08
N ALA A 164 -10.24 -8.91 -5.98
CA ALA A 164 -11.05 -9.56 -4.94
C ALA A 164 -12.43 -10.01 -5.44
N VAL A 165 -13.09 -9.20 -6.27
CA VAL A 165 -14.47 -9.45 -6.70
C VAL A 165 -14.54 -10.31 -7.96
N LEU A 166 -13.67 -10.06 -8.91
CA LEU A 166 -13.70 -10.65 -10.26
C LEU A 166 -12.64 -11.74 -10.46
N GLY A 167 -11.63 -11.82 -9.58
CA GLY A 167 -10.48 -12.69 -9.77
C GLY A 167 -9.55 -12.25 -10.92
N LYS A 168 -9.75 -11.06 -11.48
CA LYS A 168 -8.95 -10.51 -12.58
C LYS A 168 -8.94 -8.99 -12.58
N PHE A 169 -7.91 -8.44 -13.21
CA PHE A 169 -7.81 -7.03 -13.56
C PHE A 169 -7.11 -6.91 -14.93
N ASN A 170 -7.59 -6.00 -15.76
CA ASN A 170 -7.07 -5.79 -17.10
C ASN A 170 -5.57 -5.43 -17.07
N LYS A 171 -4.76 -6.20 -17.81
CA LYS A 171 -3.30 -6.03 -17.83
C LYS A 171 -2.85 -4.75 -18.51
N ASP A 172 -3.57 -4.24 -19.50
CA ASP A 172 -3.25 -2.97 -20.15
C ASP A 172 -3.45 -1.81 -19.16
N TYR A 173 -4.54 -1.85 -18.37
CA TYR A 173 -4.78 -0.89 -17.29
C TYR A 173 -3.69 -0.96 -16.22
N MET A 174 -3.32 -2.17 -15.78
CA MET A 174 -2.23 -2.36 -14.82
C MET A 174 -0.89 -1.84 -15.34
N GLU A 175 -0.57 -2.11 -16.60
CA GLU A 175 0.67 -1.66 -17.23
C GLU A 175 0.74 -0.14 -17.34
N GLU A 176 -0.38 0.53 -17.69
CA GLU A 176 -0.43 2.00 -17.70
C GLU A 176 -0.33 2.60 -16.29
N ILE A 177 -0.93 1.97 -15.26
CA ILE A 177 -0.75 2.38 -13.86
C ILE A 177 0.73 2.35 -13.49
N ILE A 178 1.44 1.25 -13.80
CA ILE A 178 2.87 1.09 -13.53
C ILE A 178 3.70 2.19 -14.25
N GLN A 179 3.42 2.44 -15.52
CA GLN A 179 4.07 3.50 -16.30
C GLN A 179 3.83 4.88 -15.68
N THR A 180 2.59 5.15 -15.26
CA THR A 180 2.21 6.42 -14.67
C THR A 180 2.91 6.62 -13.33
N CYS A 181 2.92 5.60 -12.45
CA CYS A 181 3.72 5.59 -11.22
C CYS A 181 5.19 5.93 -11.48
N ALA A 182 5.80 5.31 -12.50
CA ALA A 182 7.19 5.57 -12.86
C ALA A 182 7.44 7.00 -13.32
N SER A 183 6.52 7.59 -14.10
CA SER A 183 6.63 8.97 -14.59
C SER A 183 6.34 10.02 -13.52
N GLN A 184 5.44 9.71 -12.59
CA GLN A 184 4.97 10.63 -11.55
C GLN A 184 5.65 10.41 -10.20
N ASP A 185 6.61 9.50 -10.09
CA ASP A 185 7.34 9.23 -8.85
C ASP A 185 6.42 8.90 -7.65
N VAL A 186 5.34 8.19 -7.95
CA VAL A 186 4.43 7.60 -6.96
C VAL A 186 4.71 6.12 -6.91
N ALA A 187 4.83 5.55 -5.73
CA ALA A 187 5.15 4.15 -5.58
C ALA A 187 3.97 3.26 -5.94
N PHE A 188 4.28 2.21 -6.71
CA PHE A 188 3.37 1.10 -6.94
C PHE A 188 3.51 0.12 -5.78
N GLU A 189 2.42 -0.20 -5.08
CA GLU A 189 2.45 -1.25 -4.07
C GLU A 189 2.42 -2.66 -4.69
N ILE A 190 3.40 -3.49 -4.34
CA ILE A 190 3.32 -4.94 -4.49
C ILE A 190 2.64 -5.50 -3.25
N ASN A 191 1.40 -5.94 -3.41
CA ASN A 191 0.59 -6.47 -2.32
C ASN A 191 0.48 -7.99 -2.36
N ALA A 192 0.85 -8.68 -1.27
CA ALA A 192 0.85 -10.15 -1.24
C ALA A 192 -0.55 -10.77 -1.37
N LYS A 193 -1.58 -10.11 -0.85
CA LYS A 193 -2.95 -10.61 -0.84
C LYS A 193 -3.58 -10.61 -2.23
N TYR A 194 -3.29 -9.59 -3.03
CA TYR A 194 -3.93 -9.37 -4.33
C TYR A 194 -3.05 -9.78 -5.51
N HIS A 195 -1.73 -9.55 -5.45
CA HIS A 195 -0.88 -9.67 -6.62
C HIS A 195 -0.15 -11.01 -6.76
N GLU A 196 -0.25 -11.92 -5.77
CA GLU A 196 0.44 -13.23 -5.84
C GLU A 196 0.19 -13.98 -7.16
N PRO A 197 -1.05 -14.09 -7.70
CA PRO A 197 -1.31 -14.78 -8.97
C PRO A 197 -0.68 -14.10 -10.20
N LEU A 198 -0.40 -12.80 -10.12
CA LEU A 198 0.11 -11.98 -11.22
C LEU A 198 1.60 -11.64 -11.07
N LEU A 199 2.23 -12.08 -9.97
CA LEU A 199 3.51 -11.55 -9.54
C LEU A 199 4.61 -11.66 -10.60
N GLU A 200 4.72 -12.78 -11.31
CA GLU A 200 5.77 -12.96 -12.31
C GLU A 200 5.68 -11.91 -13.43
N TRP A 201 4.47 -11.72 -13.96
CA TRP A 201 4.21 -10.70 -14.97
C TRP A 201 4.41 -9.29 -14.39
N LEU A 202 3.99 -9.07 -13.14
CA LEU A 202 4.17 -7.79 -12.47
C LEU A 202 5.65 -7.43 -12.30
N LEU A 203 6.50 -8.37 -11.86
CA LEU A 203 7.94 -8.15 -11.70
C LEU A 203 8.62 -7.82 -13.03
N GLU A 204 8.24 -8.48 -14.12
CA GLU A 204 8.71 -8.14 -15.48
C GLU A 204 8.39 -6.67 -15.81
N LYS A 205 7.15 -6.23 -15.58
CA LYS A 205 6.71 -4.86 -15.87
C LYS A 205 7.32 -3.82 -14.94
N LEU A 206 7.47 -4.12 -13.65
CA LEU A 206 8.15 -3.26 -12.70
C LEU A 206 9.64 -3.12 -13.05
N PHE A 207 10.29 -4.18 -13.53
CA PHE A 207 11.65 -4.06 -14.06
C PHE A 207 11.68 -3.25 -15.35
N GLN A 208 10.74 -3.47 -16.27
CA GLN A 208 10.66 -2.75 -17.55
C GLN A 208 10.48 -1.24 -17.36
N TYR A 209 9.56 -0.81 -16.50
CA TYR A 209 9.20 0.61 -16.34
C TYR A 209 9.83 1.29 -15.13
N ASN A 210 10.32 0.52 -14.16
CA ASN A 210 11.11 1.01 -13.03
C ASN A 210 10.44 2.10 -12.17
N PRO A 211 9.18 1.91 -11.71
CA PRO A 211 8.58 2.83 -10.75
C PRO A 211 9.26 2.71 -9.38
N PRO A 212 9.09 3.71 -8.49
CA PRO A 212 9.20 3.47 -7.05
C PRO A 212 8.26 2.35 -6.63
N VAL A 213 8.64 1.56 -5.62
CA VAL A 213 7.81 0.46 -5.12
C VAL A 213 7.66 0.51 -3.60
N SER A 214 6.49 0.05 -3.15
CA SER A 214 6.20 -0.29 -1.75
C SER A 214 5.85 -1.78 -1.68
N LEU A 215 6.09 -2.43 -0.54
CA LEU A 215 5.70 -3.82 -0.31
C LEU A 215 4.74 -3.90 0.88
N GLY A 216 3.58 -4.52 0.69
CA GLY A 216 2.58 -4.67 1.73
C GLY A 216 1.98 -6.07 1.77
N SER A 217 1.71 -6.60 2.97
CA SER A 217 0.91 -7.82 3.14
C SER A 217 -0.59 -7.54 3.17
N ASP A 218 -1.00 -6.31 3.49
CA ASP A 218 -2.38 -5.96 3.87
C ASP A 218 -2.87 -6.82 5.06
N ALA A 219 -1.94 -7.05 6.01
CA ALA A 219 -2.16 -7.92 7.16
C ALA A 219 -3.20 -7.32 8.10
N HIS A 220 -4.30 -8.05 8.31
CA HIS A 220 -5.30 -7.75 9.34
C HIS A 220 -5.19 -8.73 10.53
N ASP A 221 -4.46 -9.82 10.36
CA ASP A 221 -4.10 -10.75 11.41
C ASP A 221 -2.56 -10.79 11.54
N PRO A 222 -1.98 -10.68 12.75
CA PRO A 222 -0.52 -10.67 12.90
C PRO A 222 0.22 -11.84 12.24
N ILE A 223 -0.45 -12.99 12.07
CA ILE A 223 0.12 -14.16 11.36
C ILE A 223 0.41 -13.90 9.88
N GLU A 224 -0.11 -12.82 9.31
CA GLU A 224 0.06 -12.45 7.91
C GLU A 224 1.26 -11.54 7.66
N ILE A 225 1.81 -10.95 8.72
CA ILE A 225 2.94 -10.02 8.63
C ILE A 225 4.13 -10.73 8.00
N GLY A 226 4.74 -10.06 7.01
CA GLY A 226 5.92 -10.56 6.29
C GLY A 226 5.59 -11.53 5.15
N LYS A 227 4.31 -11.84 4.86
CA LYS A 227 3.93 -12.64 3.68
C LYS A 227 4.50 -12.06 2.38
N CYS A 228 4.47 -10.74 2.21
CA CYS A 228 5.01 -10.07 1.02
C CYS A 228 6.54 -10.21 0.92
N ALA A 229 7.25 -10.00 2.04
CA ALA A 229 8.69 -10.20 2.11
C ALA A 229 9.09 -11.65 1.79
N ALA A 230 8.36 -12.63 2.31
CA ALA A 230 8.59 -14.05 2.02
C ALA A 230 8.39 -14.37 0.54
N LEU A 231 7.33 -13.83 -0.06
CA LEU A 231 7.01 -13.96 -1.49
C LEU A 231 8.14 -13.39 -2.36
N MET A 232 8.61 -12.18 -2.03
CA MET A 232 9.68 -11.51 -2.76
C MET A 232 11.04 -12.18 -2.58
N LYS A 233 11.38 -12.63 -1.37
CA LYS A 233 12.63 -13.38 -1.08
C LYS A 233 12.73 -14.68 -1.88
N LYS A 234 11.61 -15.37 -2.12
CA LYS A 234 11.57 -16.59 -2.94
C LYS A 234 11.89 -16.30 -4.41
N ARG A 235 11.43 -15.17 -4.95
CA ARG A 235 11.56 -14.82 -6.37
C ARG A 235 12.82 -14.03 -6.70
N TRP A 236 13.24 -13.12 -5.84
CA TRP A 236 14.43 -12.30 -6.04
C TRP A 236 15.72 -13.12 -6.14
N LYS A 237 15.82 -14.21 -5.36
CA LYS A 237 16.94 -15.17 -5.45
C LYS A 237 17.10 -15.82 -6.83
N ASN A 238 16.07 -15.80 -7.67
CA ASN A 238 16.13 -16.32 -9.03
C ASN A 238 16.60 -15.24 -10.03
N HIS A 239 16.34 -13.95 -9.74
CA HIS A 239 16.82 -12.83 -10.56
C HIS A 239 18.30 -12.53 -10.37
N GLU A 240 18.86 -12.69 -9.16
CA GLU A 240 20.31 -12.50 -8.93
C GLU A 240 21.19 -13.60 -9.58
N LYS A 241 20.57 -14.68 -10.08
CA LYS A 241 21.27 -15.82 -10.72
C LYS A 241 21.13 -15.86 -12.25
N ALA A 242 20.35 -14.95 -12.83
CA ALA A 242 20.11 -14.83 -14.27
C ALA A 242 20.90 -13.65 -14.84
#